data_AF-A0A949HZ51-F1
#
_entry.id   AF-A0A949HZ51-F1
#
_cell.length_a   1.000
_cell.length_b   1.000
_cell.length_c   1.000
_cell.angle_alpha   90.00
_cell.angle_beta   90.00
_cell.angle_gamma   90.00
#
_symmetry.space_group_name_H-M   'P 1'
#
loop_
_entity.id
_entity.type
_entity.pdbx_description
1 polymer ?
#
loop_
_entity_poly.entity_id
_entity_poly.type
_entity_poly.pdbx_seq_one_letter_code
_entity_poly.pdbx_strand_id
1 'polypeptide(L)'
;MSILHNIAVSLRPRLFAREVTILTVQTTPRIAECVKPVIEMLIRPDRAGETYRCAVALWHRWDAPTLNVYLGTASLCRVDGPSTSDERGYRPAGGLVETPGLTAHLSPDEAHDLDNRIKVAIETTIRQWADETMCGRWKITPQHQYRGAADA
;
A
#
# COMPACT_ATOMS: atom_id res chain seq x y z
N MET A 1 -9.42 33.73 3.10
CA MET A 1 -8.27 32.94 3.60
C MET A 1 -7.33 32.75 2.43
N SER A 2 -6.25 33.54 2.38
CA SER A 2 -5.33 33.65 1.25
C SER A 2 -4.16 32.68 1.44
N ILE A 3 -3.88 31.81 0.47
CA ILE A 3 -2.70 30.93 0.47
C ILE A 3 -1.75 31.45 -0.60
N LEU A 4 -0.76 32.23 -0.18
CA LEU A 4 0.36 32.66 -1.00
C LEU A 4 1.39 31.52 -1.04
N HIS A 5 1.66 30.98 -2.24
CA HIS A 5 2.79 30.10 -2.49
C HIS A 5 4.05 30.95 -2.69
N ASN A 6 5.01 30.86 -1.76
CA ASN A 6 6.36 31.37 -1.96
C ASN A 6 7.25 30.27 -2.52
N ILE A 7 7.63 30.38 -3.79
CA ILE A 7 8.68 29.56 -4.39
C ILE A 7 9.99 30.33 -4.24
N ALA A 8 10.87 29.87 -3.35
CA ALA A 8 12.23 30.39 -3.26
C ALA A 8 13.18 29.49 -4.07
N VAL A 9 13.54 29.92 -5.28
CA VAL A 9 14.63 29.31 -6.06
C VAL A 9 15.93 30.02 -5.70
N SER A 10 16.83 29.32 -5.01
CA SER A 10 18.20 29.79 -4.80
C SER A 10 19.08 29.27 -5.94
N LEU A 11 19.53 30.18 -6.82
CA LEU A 11 20.51 29.91 -7.87
C LEU A 11 21.94 30.14 -7.34
N ARG A 12 22.77 29.09 -7.37
CA ARG A 12 24.24 29.23 -7.45
C ARG A 12 24.81 28.21 -8.43
N PRO A 13 25.81 28.58 -9.25
CA PRO A 13 26.36 27.73 -10.30
C PRO A 13 27.56 26.91 -9.78
N ARG A 14 27.73 25.67 -10.27
CA ARG A 14 29.01 25.11 -10.76
C ARG A 14 28.93 23.60 -11.07
N LEU A 15 29.15 23.30 -12.35
CA LEU A 15 29.97 22.22 -12.95
C LEU A 15 29.94 20.84 -12.25
N PHE A 16 29.31 19.86 -12.91
CA PHE A 16 29.01 18.49 -12.46
C PHE A 16 27.99 18.35 -11.33
N ALA A 17 27.03 19.29 -11.26
CA ALA A 17 25.87 19.11 -10.40
C ALA A 17 25.03 17.95 -10.95
N ARG A 18 25.11 16.78 -10.29
CA ARG A 18 23.97 15.85 -10.26
C ARG A 18 22.76 16.72 -9.94
N GLU A 19 21.74 16.74 -10.79
CA GLU A 19 20.53 17.52 -10.52
C GLU A 19 19.94 17.01 -9.21
N VAL A 20 20.17 17.75 -8.13
CA VAL A 20 19.65 17.44 -6.80
C VAL A 20 18.47 18.35 -6.57
N THR A 21 17.28 17.77 -6.45
CA THR A 21 16.08 18.45 -5.99
C THR A 21 15.94 18.22 -4.48
N ILE A 22 15.71 19.30 -3.73
CA ILE A 22 15.44 19.23 -2.29
C ILE A 22 13.93 19.21 -2.08
N LEU A 23 13.43 18.13 -1.48
CA LEU A 23 12.04 18.03 -0.98
C LEU A 23 12.04 18.28 0.52
N THR A 24 11.29 19.28 0.97
CA THR A 24 11.15 19.61 2.40
C THR A 24 9.72 19.35 2.86
N VAL A 25 9.56 18.56 3.93
CA VAL A 25 8.27 18.25 4.55
C VAL A 25 8.36 18.54 6.04
N GLN A 26 7.34 19.20 6.60
CA GLN A 26 7.24 19.47 8.03
C GLN A 26 6.40 18.39 8.71
N THR A 27 6.91 17.81 9.80
CA THR A 27 6.21 16.77 10.55
C THR A 27 6.73 16.67 11.98
N THR A 28 6.09 15.84 12.80
CA THR A 28 6.55 15.55 14.18
C THR A 28 7.72 14.55 14.16
N PRO A 29 8.59 14.54 15.19
CA PRO A 29 9.70 13.57 15.25
C PRO A 29 9.24 12.11 15.11
N ARG A 30 8.13 11.75 15.76
CA ARG A 30 7.52 10.40 15.67
C ARG A 30 7.16 10.03 14.23
N ILE A 31 6.48 10.93 13.52
CA ILE A 31 6.09 10.65 12.12
C ILE A 31 7.33 10.63 11.22
N ALA A 32 8.30 11.51 11.45
CA ALA A 32 9.57 11.52 10.69
C ALA A 32 10.28 10.17 10.79
N GLU A 33 10.37 9.58 11.98
CA GLU A 33 10.94 8.25 12.19
C GLU A 33 10.18 7.16 11.41
N CYS A 34 8.84 7.23 11.40
CA CYS A 34 8.01 6.27 10.66
C CYS A 34 8.16 6.40 9.13
N VAL A 35 8.19 7.63 8.59
CA VAL A 35 8.17 7.84 7.12
C VAL A 35 9.55 7.83 6.48
N LYS A 36 10.62 8.09 7.23
CA LYS A 36 12.00 8.10 6.73
C LYS A 36 12.36 6.86 5.90
N PRO A 37 12.19 5.61 6.37
CA PRO A 37 12.53 4.42 5.58
C PRO A 37 11.68 4.30 4.31
N VAL A 38 10.41 4.75 4.33
CA VAL A 38 9.53 4.76 3.16
C VAL A 38 10.04 5.75 2.12
N ILE A 39 10.44 6.96 2.54
CA ILE A 39 11.01 7.97 1.64
C ILE A 39 12.33 7.46 1.05
N GLU A 40 13.22 6.90 1.87
CA GLU A 40 14.50 6.33 1.41
C GLU A 40 14.29 5.24 0.35
N MET A 41 13.29 4.37 0.54
CA MET A 41 12.89 3.37 -0.44
C MET A 41 12.39 4.00 -1.75
N LEU A 42 11.56 5.05 -1.66
CA LEU A 42 10.96 5.72 -2.82
C LEU A 42 11.92 6.60 -3.62
N ILE A 43 12.98 7.15 -3.02
CA ILE A 43 13.96 8.01 -3.71
C ILE A 43 15.12 7.23 -4.34
N ARG A 44 15.14 5.90 -4.21
CA ARG A 44 16.17 5.07 -4.86
C ARG A 44 16.18 5.35 -6.38
N PRO A 45 17.36 5.60 -6.98
CA PRO A 45 17.48 5.93 -8.41
C PRO A 45 17.46 4.70 -9.31
N ASP A 46 17.24 3.50 -8.76
CA ASP A 46 17.27 2.24 -9.47
C ASP A 46 15.86 1.74 -9.83
N ARG A 47 15.82 0.61 -10.53
CA ARG A 47 14.56 -0.06 -10.90
C ARG A 47 13.72 -0.47 -9.70
N ALA A 48 14.33 -0.75 -8.54
CA ALA A 48 13.58 -1.06 -7.33
C ALA A 48 12.82 0.18 -6.84
N GLY A 49 13.48 1.33 -6.77
CA GLY A 49 12.83 2.61 -6.46
C GLY A 49 11.71 2.96 -7.44
N GLU A 50 11.92 2.73 -8.74
CA GLU A 50 10.88 2.89 -9.75
C GLU A 50 9.67 2.00 -9.49
N THR A 51 9.88 0.72 -9.23
CA THR A 51 8.82 -0.24 -8.88
C THR A 51 8.05 0.20 -7.64
N TYR A 52 8.74 0.66 -6.59
CA TYR A 52 8.07 1.16 -5.38
C TYR A 52 7.21 2.39 -5.68
N ARG A 53 7.71 3.35 -6.46
CA ARG A 53 6.93 4.52 -6.89
C ARG A 53 5.70 4.11 -7.70
N CYS A 54 5.83 3.15 -8.63
CA CYS A 54 4.70 2.61 -9.38
C CYS A 54 3.67 1.92 -8.49
N ALA A 55 4.11 1.13 -7.50
CA ALA A 55 3.23 0.41 -6.59
C ALA A 55 2.37 1.35 -5.74
N VAL A 56 2.95 2.45 -5.24
CA VAL A 56 2.22 3.44 -4.42
C VAL A 56 1.53 4.52 -5.24
N ALA A 57 1.84 4.69 -6.52
CA ALA A 57 1.21 5.69 -7.38
C ALA A 57 -0.32 5.54 -7.46
N LEU A 58 -0.82 4.31 -7.32
CA LEU A 58 -2.25 4.03 -7.26
C LEU A 58 -2.91 4.65 -6.03
N TRP A 59 -2.20 4.76 -4.92
CA TRP A 59 -2.73 5.35 -3.68
C TRP A 59 -3.04 6.83 -3.84
N HIS A 60 -2.31 7.54 -4.71
CA HIS A 60 -2.57 8.95 -5.02
C HIS A 60 -3.85 9.18 -5.83
N ARG A 61 -4.43 8.13 -6.43
CA ARG A 61 -5.62 8.25 -7.28
C ARG A 61 -6.92 7.99 -6.53
N TRP A 62 -6.84 7.51 -5.28
CA TRP A 62 -8.00 7.09 -4.53
C TRP A 62 -8.37 8.12 -3.47
N ASP A 63 -9.67 8.39 -3.37
CA ASP A 63 -10.22 9.39 -2.45
C ASP A 63 -10.08 8.98 -0.98
N ALA A 64 -10.02 7.67 -0.71
CA ALA A 64 -9.82 7.10 0.62
C ALA A 64 -8.48 6.35 0.70
N PRO A 65 -7.78 6.39 1.85
CA PRO A 65 -6.62 5.54 2.10
C PRO A 65 -7.00 4.08 1.88
N THR A 66 -6.17 3.33 1.16
CA THR A 66 -6.45 1.92 0.87
C THR A 66 -5.73 1.02 1.86
N LEU A 67 -6.48 0.08 2.43
CA LEU A 67 -5.95 -0.93 3.34
C LEU A 67 -5.48 -2.16 2.56
N ASN A 68 -6.30 -2.68 1.65
CA ASN A 68 -5.97 -3.82 0.80
C ASN A 68 -6.45 -3.59 -0.64
N VAL A 69 -5.72 -4.17 -1.59
CA VAL A 69 -6.10 -4.23 -3.01
C VAL A 69 -5.95 -5.68 -3.48
N TYR A 70 -7.03 -6.22 -4.02
CA TYR A 70 -7.07 -7.53 -4.65
C TYR A 70 -7.30 -7.35 -6.13
N LEU A 71 -6.41 -7.92 -6.93
CA LEU A 71 -6.48 -7.88 -8.39
C LEU A 71 -6.71 -9.29 -8.91
N GLY A 72 -7.86 -9.49 -9.55
CA GLY A 72 -8.10 -10.60 -10.45
C GLY A 72 -7.64 -10.25 -11.87
N THR A 73 -7.83 -11.16 -12.82
CA THR A 73 -7.45 -10.93 -14.23
C THR A 73 -8.24 -9.78 -14.87
N ALA A 74 -9.48 -9.56 -14.45
CA ALA A 74 -10.37 -8.51 -14.98
C ALA A 74 -11.16 -7.77 -13.90
N SER A 75 -10.93 -8.10 -12.63
CA SER A 75 -11.70 -7.57 -11.50
C SER A 75 -10.76 -6.97 -10.46
N LEU A 76 -11.24 -5.96 -9.75
CA LEU A 76 -10.55 -5.28 -8.68
C LEU A 76 -11.45 -5.24 -7.46
N CYS A 77 -10.90 -5.53 -6.30
CA CYS A 77 -11.53 -5.27 -5.01
C CYS A 77 -10.58 -4.43 -4.18
N ARG A 78 -11.05 -3.28 -3.73
CA ARG A 78 -10.31 -2.35 -2.87
C ARG A 78 -11.03 -2.25 -1.54
N VAL A 79 -10.26 -2.35 -0.47
CA VAL A 79 -10.74 -2.21 0.91
C VAL A 79 -10.22 -0.90 1.46
N ASP A 80 -11.14 -0.04 1.88
CA ASP A 80 -10.85 1.34 2.23
C ASP A 80 -10.67 1.52 3.72
N GLY A 81 -9.79 2.45 4.09
CA GLY A 81 -9.56 2.88 5.44
C GLY A 81 -9.89 4.35 5.68
N PRO A 82 -9.56 4.87 6.87
CA PRO A 82 -8.85 4.17 7.96
C PRO A 82 -9.67 3.04 8.57
N SER A 83 -8.99 2.01 9.10
CA SER A 83 -9.69 1.01 9.89
C SER A 83 -10.03 1.55 11.27
N THR A 84 -11.18 1.16 11.80
CA THR A 84 -11.47 1.26 13.23
C THR A 84 -11.33 -0.11 13.88
N SER A 85 -10.87 -0.17 15.14
CA SER A 85 -11.06 -1.38 15.95
C SER A 85 -12.42 -1.29 16.64
N ASP A 86 -13.23 -2.33 16.50
CA ASP A 86 -14.44 -2.53 17.29
C ASP A 86 -14.30 -3.80 18.15
N GLU A 87 -15.32 -4.13 18.96
CA GLU A 87 -15.33 -5.36 19.78
C GLU A 87 -15.23 -6.64 18.94
N ARG A 88 -15.48 -6.56 17.63
CA ARG A 88 -15.42 -7.66 16.66
C ARG A 88 -14.10 -7.69 15.89
N GLY A 89 -13.19 -6.74 16.13
CA GLY A 89 -11.87 -6.66 15.54
C GLY A 89 -11.71 -5.50 14.55
N TYR A 90 -10.93 -5.74 13.51
CA TYR A 90 -10.59 -4.75 12.49
C TYR A 90 -11.77 -4.50 11.54
N ARG A 91 -12.20 -3.24 11.39
CA ARG A 91 -13.26 -2.83 10.46
C ARG A 91 -12.78 -1.78 9.45
N PRO A 92 -12.85 -2.07 8.13
CA PRO A 92 -12.57 -1.08 7.09
C PRO A 92 -13.65 0.00 7.05
N ALA A 93 -13.31 1.16 6.48
CA ALA A 93 -14.25 2.26 6.28
C ALA A 93 -15.26 1.99 5.14
N GLY A 94 -14.99 0.98 4.31
CA GLY A 94 -15.81 0.58 3.16
C GLY A 94 -14.95 -0.10 2.11
N GLY A 95 -15.41 -0.07 0.86
CA GLY A 95 -14.64 -0.60 -0.25
C GLY A 95 -15.24 -0.31 -1.61
N LEU A 96 -14.57 -0.80 -2.64
CA LEU A 96 -14.98 -0.73 -4.03
C LEU A 96 -14.71 -2.05 -4.71
N VAL A 97 -15.70 -2.57 -5.43
CA VAL A 97 -15.53 -3.69 -6.35
C VAL A 97 -15.80 -3.22 -7.77
N GLU A 98 -14.88 -3.53 -8.66
CA GLU A 98 -15.00 -3.32 -10.09
C GLU A 98 -14.81 -4.67 -10.79
N THR A 99 -15.76 -5.04 -11.63
CA THR A 99 -15.71 -6.24 -12.46
C THR A 99 -16.49 -5.97 -13.76
N PRO A 100 -16.30 -6.73 -14.84
CA PRO A 100 -17.01 -6.45 -16.09
C PRO A 100 -18.53 -6.38 -15.88
N GLY A 101 -19.10 -5.20 -16.13
CA GLY A 101 -20.53 -4.93 -15.99
C GLY A 101 -21.01 -4.53 -14.58
N LEU A 102 -20.11 -4.39 -13.59
CA LEU A 102 -20.47 -4.00 -12.22
C LEU A 102 -19.38 -3.16 -11.56
N THR A 103 -19.77 -1.98 -11.08
CA THR A 103 -19.02 -1.18 -10.13
C THR A 103 -19.90 -0.98 -8.90
N ALA A 104 -19.43 -1.40 -7.73
CA ALA A 104 -20.18 -1.35 -6.49
C ALA A 104 -19.32 -0.81 -5.35
N HIS A 105 -19.85 0.20 -4.65
CA HIS A 105 -19.31 0.61 -3.36
C HIS A 105 -19.82 -0.32 -2.28
N LEU A 106 -18.93 -0.69 -1.35
CA LEU A 106 -19.23 -1.56 -0.24
C LEU A 106 -19.35 -0.76 1.05
N SER A 107 -20.36 -1.09 1.85
CA SER A 107 -20.40 -0.68 3.25
C SER A 107 -19.23 -1.29 4.05
N PRO A 108 -18.91 -0.76 5.25
CA PRO A 108 -17.91 -1.34 6.14
C PRO A 108 -18.06 -2.85 6.37
N ASP A 109 -19.30 -3.33 6.59
CA ASP A 109 -19.58 -4.74 6.82
C ASP A 109 -19.36 -5.59 5.57
N GLU A 110 -19.87 -5.14 4.41
CA GLU A 110 -19.66 -5.84 3.14
C GLU A 110 -18.18 -5.90 2.73
N ALA A 111 -17.45 -4.80 2.97
CA ALA A 111 -16.03 -4.73 2.70
C ALA A 111 -15.23 -5.68 3.61
N HIS A 112 -15.57 -5.75 4.90
CA HIS A 112 -14.95 -6.69 5.84
C HIS A 112 -15.22 -8.15 5.44
N ASP A 113 -16.47 -8.47 5.12
CA ASP A 113 -16.87 -9.83 4.73
C ASP A 113 -16.19 -10.26 3.44
N LEU A 114 -16.11 -9.37 2.44
CA LEU A 114 -15.44 -9.66 1.19
C LEU A 114 -13.92 -9.78 1.35
N ASP A 115 -13.29 -8.90 2.12
CA ASP A 115 -11.85 -8.96 2.47
C ASP A 115 -11.50 -10.32 3.08
N ASN A 116 -12.27 -10.77 4.07
CA ASN A 116 -12.09 -12.09 4.70
C ASN A 116 -12.28 -13.24 3.71
N ARG A 117 -13.32 -13.20 2.88
CA ARG A 117 -13.57 -14.24 1.87
C ARG A 117 -12.44 -14.34 0.86
N ILE A 118 -11.90 -13.21 0.40
CA ILE A 118 -10.77 -13.19 -0.52
C ILE A 118 -9.51 -13.72 0.16
N LYS A 119 -9.20 -13.30 1.39
CA LYS A 119 -8.06 -13.83 2.16
C LYS A 119 -8.13 -15.35 2.33
N VAL A 120 -9.30 -15.89 2.65
CA VAL A 120 -9.51 -17.36 2.73
C VAL A 120 -9.26 -18.01 1.37
N ALA A 121 -9.79 -17.46 0.28
CA ALA A 121 -9.57 -18.02 -1.06
C ALA A 121 -8.08 -17.99 -1.48
N ILE A 122 -7.37 -16.91 -1.17
CA ILE A 122 -5.93 -16.79 -1.40
C ILE A 122 -5.18 -17.85 -0.58
N GLU A 123 -5.47 -17.97 0.72
CA GLU A 123 -4.82 -18.95 1.60
C GLU A 123 -5.06 -20.38 1.12
N THR A 124 -6.30 -20.72 0.75
CA THR A 124 -6.62 -22.03 0.17
C THR A 124 -5.82 -22.30 -1.10
N THR A 125 -5.71 -21.32 -2.01
CA THR A 125 -4.95 -21.45 -3.25
C THR A 125 -3.46 -21.65 -2.99
N ILE A 126 -2.89 -20.87 -2.07
CA ILE A 126 -1.47 -20.97 -1.68
C ILE A 126 -1.19 -22.33 -1.05
N ARG A 127 -2.05 -22.82 -0.16
CA ARG A 127 -1.90 -24.14 0.47
C ARG A 127 -2.01 -25.27 -0.54
N GLN A 128 -3.00 -25.21 -1.43
CA GLN A 128 -3.13 -26.21 -2.48
C GLN A 128 -1.87 -26.25 -3.37
N TRP A 129 -1.41 -25.10 -3.85
CA TRP A 129 -0.16 -25.02 -4.61
C TRP A 129 1.03 -25.54 -3.81
N ALA A 130 1.10 -25.21 -2.52
CA ALA A 130 2.12 -25.71 -1.63
C ALA A 130 2.05 -27.23 -1.55
N ASP A 131 0.90 -27.85 -1.28
CA ASP A 131 0.76 -29.31 -1.17
C ASP A 131 1.12 -30.02 -2.49
N GLU A 132 0.71 -29.48 -3.64
CA GLU A 132 1.07 -29.99 -4.97
C GLU A 132 2.59 -29.89 -5.25
N THR A 133 3.23 -28.82 -4.78
CA THR A 133 4.66 -28.51 -5.05
C THR A 133 5.60 -29.05 -3.97
N MET A 134 5.12 -29.23 -2.74
CA MET A 134 5.86 -29.64 -1.53
C MET A 134 6.11 -31.14 -1.46
N CYS A 135 5.83 -31.88 -2.54
CA CYS A 135 6.31 -33.24 -2.75
C CYS A 135 7.84 -33.29 -2.97
N GLY A 136 8.62 -32.76 -2.01
CA GLY A 136 9.99 -33.19 -1.72
C GLY A 136 11.16 -32.21 -1.90
N ARG A 137 10.99 -30.88 -2.12
CA ARG A 137 12.15 -30.05 -2.57
C ARG A 137 12.46 -28.70 -1.90
N TRP A 138 11.70 -28.19 -0.95
CA TRP A 138 11.98 -26.84 -0.40
C TRP A 138 12.57 -26.88 1.01
N LYS A 139 13.66 -26.13 1.22
CA LYS A 139 14.18 -25.82 2.55
C LYS A 139 13.23 -24.83 3.22
N ILE A 140 12.65 -25.22 4.36
CA ILE A 140 11.88 -24.33 5.23
C ILE A 140 12.82 -23.19 5.64
N THR A 141 12.63 -22.01 5.06
CA THR A 141 13.27 -20.78 5.53
C THR A 141 12.35 -20.22 6.63
N PRO A 142 12.88 -19.66 7.73
CA PRO A 142 12.05 -19.00 8.72
C PRO A 142 11.12 -18.02 8.02
N GLN A 143 9.83 -18.06 8.36
CA GLN A 143 8.81 -17.19 7.78
C GLN A 143 9.34 -15.75 7.77
N HIS A 144 9.36 -15.12 6.59
CA HIS A 144 9.44 -13.67 6.56
C HIS A 144 8.20 -13.20 7.31
N GLN A 145 8.40 -12.66 8.51
CA GLN A 145 7.30 -12.26 9.38
C GLN A 145 6.59 -11.11 8.68
N TYR A 146 5.53 -11.43 7.95
CA TYR A 146 4.59 -10.43 7.50
C TYR A 146 3.97 -9.86 8.77
N ARG A 147 4.46 -8.69 9.20
CA ARG A 147 3.75 -7.84 10.17
C ARG A 147 2.47 -7.39 9.49
N GLY A 148 1.44 -8.23 9.57
CA GLY A 148 0.11 -7.86 9.14
C GLY A 148 -0.46 -6.75 10.01
N ALA A 149 -1.63 -6.26 9.62
CA ALA A 149 -2.40 -5.19 10.27
C ALA A 149 -2.85 -5.47 11.73
N ALA A 150 -2.24 -6.43 12.42
CA ALA A 150 -2.45 -6.69 13.85
C ALA A 150 -1.63 -5.75 14.75
N ASP A 151 -0.61 -5.09 14.20
CA ASP A 151 0.27 -4.14 14.93
C ASP A 151 -0.06 -2.66 14.63
N ALA A 152 -1.20 -2.36 13.99
CA ALA A 152 -1.62 -0.99 13.63
C ALA A 152 -2.65 -0.42 14.62
#